data_AF-A0AA35TDE5-F1
#
_entry.id   AF-A0AA35TDE5-F1
#
_cell.length_a   1.000
_cell.length_b   1.000
_cell.length_c   1.000
_cell.angle_alpha   90.00
_cell.angle_beta   90.00
_cell.angle_gamma   90.00
#
_symmetry.space_group_name_H-M   'P 1'
#
loop_
_entity.id
_entity.type
_entity.pdbx_description
1 polymer ?
#
loop_
_entity_poly.entity_id
_entity_poly.type
_entity_poly.pdbx_seq_one_letter_code
_entity_poly.pdbx_strand_id
1 'polypeptide(L)'
;MLIKTIQLETGDMSCFPVCTHPHASHEVTFHTMNTSALNAEELRRENGIVALQAAFSRCVDVLSASSTPKDMAVQVCTHICRCFRVSAQFETCRVAITEVPVILKDICRILYYKHLTRLNCVTVQTCSAFCVDQWLQTQLLHAGLLWHILQFVFNYDYTLDEGGVESSDQSNQQEVANNLARLSITCTARLAGIIVVGTEDQTPDNPNVTKVIRSLFTPFIIKTMTRVTTNELLKTLNCNVENPYLIWDNRTRAELTKYLEEQQQSIIRTGECDPSFGEDFRYSCPLRGTGGGRDICQGLQRTAHLRP
;
A
#
# COMPACT_ATOMS: atom_id res chain seq x y z
N MET A 1 -30.05 -1.50 12.35
CA MET A 1 -30.22 -0.08 12.75
C MET A 1 -29.07 0.80 12.28
N LEU A 2 -27.80 0.44 12.54
CA LEU A 2 -26.61 1.21 12.11
C LEU A 2 -26.50 1.42 10.60
N ILE A 3 -26.71 0.37 9.80
CA ILE A 3 -26.66 0.48 8.32
C ILE A 3 -27.69 1.47 7.78
N LYS A 4 -28.90 1.45 8.35
CA LYS A 4 -29.95 2.40 7.99
C LYS A 4 -29.56 3.83 8.35
N THR A 5 -28.89 4.05 9.49
CA THR A 5 -28.35 5.37 9.84
C THR A 5 -27.30 5.82 8.83
N ILE A 6 -26.33 4.96 8.47
CA ILE A 6 -25.32 5.25 7.45
C ILE A 6 -25.99 5.63 6.12
N GLN A 7 -27.00 4.88 5.69
CA GLN A 7 -27.74 5.15 4.45
C GLN A 7 -28.46 6.50 4.49
N LEU A 8 -29.11 6.83 5.60
CA LEU A 8 -29.78 8.12 5.78
C LEU A 8 -28.80 9.28 5.75
N GLU A 9 -27.67 9.17 6.45
CA GLU A 9 -26.62 10.19 6.45
C GLU A 9 -26.00 10.37 5.06
N THR A 10 -25.72 9.26 4.38
CA THR A 10 -25.13 9.24 3.02
C THR A 10 -26.08 9.82 1.98
N GLY A 11 -27.39 9.61 2.13
CA GLY A 11 -28.42 10.13 1.24
C GLY A 11 -28.71 11.63 1.43
N ASP A 12 -28.42 12.19 2.60
CA ASP A 12 -28.71 13.58 2.91
C ASP A 12 -27.62 14.53 2.38
N MET A 13 -27.86 15.07 1.18
CA MET A 13 -26.97 16.04 0.52
C MET A 13 -26.73 17.32 1.33
N SER A 14 -27.66 17.67 2.23
CA SER A 14 -27.58 18.91 3.03
C SER A 14 -26.80 18.72 4.33
N CYS A 15 -26.87 17.52 4.90
CA CYS A 15 -26.24 17.21 6.19
C CYS A 15 -24.83 16.61 6.02
N PHE A 16 -24.57 15.86 4.94
CA PHE A 16 -23.29 15.17 4.76
C PHE A 16 -22.05 16.08 4.87
N PRO A 17 -22.02 17.33 4.36
CA PRO A 17 -20.83 18.19 4.48
C PRO A 17 -20.70 18.92 5.82
N VAL A 18 -21.78 19.02 6.61
CA VAL A 18 -21.91 20.00 7.72
C VAL A 18 -22.24 19.35 9.07
N CYS A 19 -22.75 18.14 9.08
CA CYS A 19 -23.20 17.48 10.29
C CYS A 19 -22.03 16.82 11.03
N THR A 20 -22.00 16.97 12.36
CA THR A 20 -21.03 16.30 13.26
C THR A 20 -21.32 14.81 13.46
N HIS A 21 -22.50 14.36 13.07
CA HIS A 21 -23.05 13.02 13.33
C HIS A 21 -22.51 11.89 12.44
N PRO A 22 -22.20 12.08 11.13
CA PRO A 22 -21.80 10.99 10.25
C PRO A 22 -20.52 10.28 10.70
N HIS A 23 -19.62 10.95 11.41
CA HIS A 23 -18.44 10.30 11.97
C HIS A 23 -18.78 9.22 12.99
N ALA A 24 -19.73 9.50 13.89
CA ALA A 24 -20.04 8.65 15.03
C ALA A 24 -20.67 7.32 14.59
N SER A 25 -21.52 7.33 13.56
CA SER A 25 -22.14 6.10 13.03
C SER A 25 -21.10 5.12 12.47
N HIS A 26 -20.09 5.64 11.75
CA HIS A 26 -19.01 4.84 11.16
C HIS A 26 -18.01 4.37 12.21
N GLU A 27 -17.69 5.21 13.20
CA GLU A 27 -16.86 4.84 14.35
C GLU A 27 -17.49 3.70 15.16
N VAL A 28 -18.77 3.83 15.51
CA VAL A 28 -19.52 2.80 16.24
C VAL A 28 -19.62 1.52 15.41
N THR A 29 -19.79 1.64 14.09
CA THR A 29 -19.81 0.49 13.19
C THR A 29 -18.47 -0.26 13.24
N PHE A 30 -17.35 0.46 13.15
CA PHE A 30 -16.02 -0.15 13.28
C PHE A 30 -15.85 -0.90 14.61
N HIS A 31 -16.16 -0.25 15.74
CA HIS A 31 -16.02 -0.89 17.05
C HIS A 31 -16.93 -2.10 17.21
N THR A 32 -18.15 -2.04 16.67
CA THR A 32 -19.09 -3.16 16.65
C THR A 32 -18.53 -4.35 15.86
N MET A 33 -18.02 -4.12 14.65
CA MET A 33 -17.40 -5.17 13.83
C MET A 33 -16.15 -5.77 14.50
N ASN A 34 -15.33 -4.94 15.15
CA ASN A 34 -14.10 -5.38 15.80
C ASN A 34 -14.33 -6.20 17.08
N THR A 35 -15.59 -6.30 17.54
CA THR A 35 -15.95 -7.06 18.74
C THR A 35 -16.16 -8.55 18.45
N SER A 36 -16.68 -8.91 17.26
CA SER A 36 -16.91 -10.32 16.92
C SER A 36 -16.99 -10.56 15.41
N ALA A 37 -16.61 -11.77 15.00
CA ALA A 37 -16.77 -12.25 13.62
C ALA A 37 -18.23 -12.21 13.15
N LEU A 38 -19.16 -12.58 14.04
CA LEU A 38 -20.59 -12.57 13.75
C LEU A 38 -21.09 -11.17 13.36
N ASN A 39 -20.57 -10.11 14.00
CA ASN A 39 -20.97 -8.74 13.68
C ASN A 39 -20.53 -8.32 12.28
N ALA A 40 -19.34 -8.74 11.84
CA ALA A 40 -18.87 -8.48 10.49
C ALA A 40 -19.70 -9.24 9.43
N GLU A 41 -20.07 -10.48 9.73
CA GLU A 41 -20.93 -11.28 8.85
C GLU A 41 -22.36 -10.72 8.76
N GLU A 42 -22.96 -10.30 9.88
CA GLU A 42 -24.28 -9.68 9.90
C GLU A 42 -24.29 -8.35 9.13
N LEU A 43 -23.25 -7.52 9.28
CA LEU A 43 -23.11 -6.31 8.48
C LEU A 43 -23.11 -6.62 6.99
N ARG A 44 -22.40 -7.66 6.56
CA ARG A 44 -22.44 -8.11 5.15
C ARG A 44 -23.83 -8.62 4.75
N ARG A 45 -24.49 -9.43 5.58
CA ARG A 45 -25.83 -9.98 5.31
C ARG A 45 -26.87 -8.88 5.09
N GLU A 46 -26.76 -7.77 5.80
CA GLU A 46 -27.65 -6.61 5.67
C GLU A 46 -27.19 -5.59 4.59
N ASN A 47 -26.36 -5.98 3.61
CA ASN A 47 -25.82 -5.10 2.57
C ASN A 47 -24.97 -3.92 3.08
N GLY A 48 -24.37 -4.08 4.25
CA GLY A 48 -23.56 -3.03 4.87
C GLY A 48 -22.28 -2.69 4.12
N ILE A 49 -21.68 -3.64 3.38
CA ILE A 49 -20.49 -3.36 2.54
C ILE A 49 -20.83 -2.32 1.46
N VAL A 50 -22.00 -2.44 0.82
CA VAL A 50 -22.48 -1.50 -0.19
C VAL A 50 -22.81 -0.15 0.45
N ALA A 51 -23.45 -0.15 1.63
CA ALA A 51 -23.75 1.09 2.36
C ALA A 51 -22.48 1.84 2.77
N LEU A 52 -21.46 1.13 3.30
CA LEU A 52 -20.15 1.69 3.63
C LEU A 52 -19.46 2.24 2.39
N GLN A 53 -19.49 1.51 1.27
CA GLN A 53 -18.89 1.98 0.02
C GLN A 53 -19.55 3.27 -0.48
N ALA A 54 -20.88 3.38 -0.43
CA ALA A 54 -21.57 4.59 -0.87
C ALA A 54 -21.16 5.83 -0.04
N ALA A 55 -21.04 5.68 1.28
CA ALA A 55 -20.52 6.73 2.15
C ALA A 55 -19.05 7.06 1.83
N PHE A 56 -18.24 6.01 1.61
CA PHE A 56 -16.82 6.12 1.32
C PHE A 56 -16.55 6.93 0.06
N SER A 57 -17.18 6.59 -1.07
CA SER A 57 -16.97 7.30 -2.34
C SER A 57 -17.27 8.78 -2.22
N ARG A 58 -18.37 9.15 -1.54
CA ARG A 58 -18.71 10.55 -1.28
C ARG A 58 -17.66 11.29 -0.46
N CYS A 59 -17.11 10.64 0.57
CA CYS A 59 -16.06 11.25 1.37
C CYS A 59 -14.75 11.37 0.60
N VAL A 60 -14.38 10.37 -0.21
CA VAL A 60 -13.17 10.39 -1.04
C VAL A 60 -13.24 11.47 -2.11
N ASP A 61 -14.41 11.70 -2.71
CA ASP A 61 -14.61 12.74 -3.74
C ASP A 61 -14.43 14.17 -3.24
N VAL A 62 -14.63 14.43 -1.95
CA VAL A 62 -14.44 15.76 -1.35
C VAL A 62 -13.06 15.96 -0.71
N LEU A 63 -12.21 14.92 -0.68
CA LEU A 63 -10.82 15.07 -0.24
C LEU A 63 -10.06 15.98 -1.21
N SER A 64 -9.13 16.76 -0.69
CA SER A 64 -8.33 17.70 -1.47
C SER A 64 -6.95 17.95 -0.84
N ALA A 65 -6.12 18.75 -1.51
CA ALA A 65 -4.82 19.15 -0.98
C ALA A 65 -4.90 20.00 0.30
N SER A 66 -6.07 20.59 0.61
CA SER A 66 -6.31 21.36 1.84
C SER A 66 -6.96 20.53 2.95
N SER A 67 -7.23 19.24 2.72
CA SER A 67 -7.89 18.41 3.71
C SER A 67 -7.03 18.23 4.96
N THR A 68 -7.68 18.12 6.12
CA THR A 68 -7.01 17.95 7.41
C THR A 68 -7.54 16.74 8.17
N PRO A 69 -6.80 16.19 9.16
CA PRO A 69 -7.30 15.12 10.02
C PRO A 69 -8.58 15.45 10.80
N LYS A 70 -8.94 16.74 10.90
CA LYS A 70 -10.15 17.19 11.61
C LYS A 70 -11.38 17.20 10.70
N ASP A 71 -11.19 17.09 9.39
CA ASP A 71 -12.28 17.13 8.42
C ASP A 71 -13.11 15.84 8.54
N MET A 72 -14.44 16.00 8.51
CA MET A 72 -15.38 14.88 8.63
C MET A 72 -15.09 13.79 7.59
N ALA A 73 -14.84 14.17 6.34
CA ALA A 73 -14.55 13.21 5.26
C ALA A 73 -13.31 12.35 5.55
N VAL A 74 -12.26 12.94 6.12
CA VAL A 74 -11.02 12.22 6.47
C VAL A 74 -11.29 11.22 7.60
N GLN A 75 -12.08 11.61 8.60
CA GLN A 75 -12.40 10.74 9.72
C GLN A 75 -13.35 9.60 9.33
N VAL A 76 -14.37 9.88 8.51
CA VAL A 76 -15.26 8.84 7.97
C VAL A 76 -14.49 7.86 7.09
N CYS A 77 -13.62 8.34 6.19
CA CYS A 77 -12.72 7.47 5.41
C CYS A 77 -11.87 6.58 6.33
N THR A 78 -11.34 7.15 7.41
CA THR A 78 -10.52 6.41 8.39
C THR A 78 -11.29 5.24 8.98
N HIS A 79 -12.53 5.44 9.44
CA HIS A 79 -13.32 4.37 10.04
C HIS A 79 -13.82 3.36 9.01
N ILE A 80 -14.23 3.79 7.83
CA ILE A 80 -14.64 2.87 6.77
C ILE A 80 -13.47 1.98 6.33
N CYS A 81 -12.25 2.53 6.17
CA CYS A 81 -11.05 1.73 5.90
C CYS A 81 -10.83 0.67 6.99
N ARG A 82 -11.05 1.01 8.27
CA ARG A 82 -10.96 0.04 9.37
C ARG A 82 -12.06 -1.02 9.30
N CYS A 83 -13.29 -0.66 8.94
CA CYS A 83 -14.38 -1.62 8.71
C CYS A 83 -13.99 -2.62 7.60
N PHE A 84 -13.52 -2.12 6.45
CA PHE A 84 -13.07 -2.98 5.35
C PHE A 84 -11.90 -3.89 5.75
N ARG A 85 -10.97 -3.38 6.57
CA ARG A 85 -9.86 -4.18 7.11
C ARG A 85 -10.37 -5.34 7.99
N VAL A 86 -11.36 -5.10 8.84
CA VAL A 86 -11.99 -6.16 9.65
C VAL A 86 -12.75 -7.14 8.75
N SER A 87 -13.54 -6.63 7.79
CA SER A 87 -14.26 -7.45 6.81
C SER A 87 -13.35 -8.39 6.03
N ALA A 88 -12.14 -7.94 5.66
CA ALA A 88 -11.19 -8.72 4.88
C ALA A 88 -10.79 -10.06 5.54
N GLN A 89 -10.91 -10.16 6.87
CA GLN A 89 -10.61 -11.38 7.61
C GLN A 89 -11.59 -12.53 7.30
N PHE A 90 -12.78 -12.21 6.80
CA PHE A 90 -13.86 -13.17 6.53
C PHE A 90 -14.06 -13.39 5.03
N GLU A 91 -14.03 -14.66 4.60
CA GLU A 91 -14.11 -15.02 3.18
C GLU A 91 -15.37 -14.51 2.48
N THR A 92 -16.55 -14.68 3.10
CA THR A 92 -17.81 -14.19 2.54
C THR A 92 -17.84 -12.67 2.40
N CYS A 93 -17.16 -11.93 3.28
CA CYS A 93 -17.03 -10.49 3.18
C CYS A 93 -16.07 -10.09 2.05
N ARG A 94 -14.98 -10.85 1.84
CA ARG A 94 -14.09 -10.64 0.69
C ARG A 94 -14.85 -10.78 -0.62
N VAL A 95 -15.67 -11.83 -0.77
CA VAL A 95 -16.53 -12.00 -1.96
C VAL A 95 -17.45 -10.78 -2.17
N ALA A 96 -18.09 -10.28 -1.11
CA ALA A 96 -18.91 -9.07 -1.24
C ALA A 96 -18.10 -7.81 -1.64
N ILE A 97 -16.83 -7.71 -1.21
CA ILE A 97 -15.94 -6.60 -1.60
C ILE A 97 -15.53 -6.73 -3.07
N THR A 98 -15.30 -7.94 -3.60
CA THR A 98 -14.91 -8.14 -5.01
C THR A 98 -16.04 -7.79 -5.97
N GLU A 99 -17.29 -7.89 -5.54
CA GLU A 99 -18.49 -7.46 -6.28
C GLU A 99 -18.64 -5.92 -6.34
N VAL A 100 -17.87 -5.16 -5.55
CA VAL A 100 -17.93 -3.69 -5.48
C VAL A 100 -16.54 -3.09 -5.81
N PRO A 101 -16.08 -3.16 -7.07
CA PRO A 101 -14.70 -2.85 -7.45
C PRO A 101 -14.28 -1.39 -7.22
N VAL A 102 -15.24 -0.47 -7.09
CA VAL A 102 -14.98 0.94 -6.76
C VAL A 102 -14.32 1.11 -5.39
N ILE A 103 -14.53 0.19 -4.45
CA ILE A 103 -13.86 0.20 -3.12
C ILE A 103 -12.34 0.29 -3.29
N LEU A 104 -11.76 -0.51 -4.18
CA LEU A 104 -10.32 -0.57 -4.38
C LEU A 104 -9.77 0.71 -5.05
N LYS A 105 -10.54 1.28 -5.98
CA LYS A 105 -10.19 2.55 -6.64
C LYS A 105 -10.20 3.69 -5.64
N ASP A 106 -11.24 3.79 -4.82
CA ASP A 106 -11.36 4.84 -3.80
C ASP A 106 -10.29 4.72 -2.72
N ILE A 107 -9.95 3.49 -2.30
CA ILE A 107 -8.83 3.24 -1.38
C ILE A 107 -7.51 3.75 -1.96
N CYS A 108 -7.20 3.46 -3.23
CA CYS A 108 -5.97 3.94 -3.85
C CYS A 108 -5.98 5.47 -4.03
N ARG A 109 -7.14 6.06 -4.31
CA ARG A 109 -7.30 7.51 -4.44
C ARG A 109 -7.01 8.27 -3.14
N ILE A 110 -7.33 7.70 -1.98
CA ILE A 110 -6.91 8.29 -0.68
C ILE A 110 -5.40 8.46 -0.61
N LEU A 111 -4.64 7.45 -1.04
CA LEU A 111 -3.17 7.43 -0.96
C LEU A 111 -2.50 8.49 -1.83
N TYR A 112 -3.22 9.13 -2.75
CA TYR A 112 -2.75 10.30 -3.49
C TYR A 112 -2.51 11.51 -2.58
N TYR A 113 -3.30 11.66 -1.51
CA TYR A 113 -3.17 12.75 -0.54
C TYR A 113 -2.09 12.44 0.50
N LYS A 114 -0.82 12.51 0.08
CA LYS A 114 0.36 12.13 0.88
C LYS A 114 0.45 12.80 2.27
N HIS A 115 -0.09 14.01 2.40
CA HIS A 115 -0.09 14.79 3.65
C HIS A 115 -1.04 14.23 4.74
N LEU A 116 -2.01 13.38 4.37
CA LEU A 116 -2.92 12.71 5.31
C LEU A 116 -2.29 11.43 5.87
N THR A 117 -1.06 11.52 6.39
CA THR A 117 -0.19 10.37 6.72
C THR A 117 -0.88 9.34 7.63
N ARG A 118 -1.65 9.78 8.64
CA ARG A 118 -2.37 8.87 9.54
C ARG A 118 -3.50 8.11 8.85
N LEU A 119 -4.25 8.77 7.96
CA LEU A 119 -5.25 8.09 7.12
C LEU A 119 -4.57 7.12 6.15
N ASN A 120 -3.42 7.51 5.58
CA ASN A 120 -2.63 6.63 4.73
C ASN A 120 -2.13 5.38 5.49
N CYS A 121 -1.71 5.49 6.75
CA CYS A 121 -1.36 4.31 7.57
C CYS A 121 -2.53 3.32 7.65
N VAL A 122 -3.73 3.82 7.98
CA VAL A 122 -4.93 2.98 8.06
C VAL A 122 -5.27 2.38 6.69
N THR A 123 -5.17 3.16 5.63
CA THR A 123 -5.49 2.73 4.26
C THR A 123 -4.53 1.65 3.76
N VAL A 124 -3.22 1.78 4.03
CA VAL A 124 -2.23 0.75 3.70
C VAL A 124 -2.45 -0.52 4.52
N GLN A 125 -2.83 -0.41 5.80
CA GLN A 125 -3.24 -1.58 6.60
C GLN A 125 -4.46 -2.29 6.00
N THR A 126 -5.44 -1.54 5.49
CA THR A 126 -6.61 -2.10 4.78
C THR A 126 -6.20 -2.83 3.51
N CYS A 127 -5.33 -2.22 2.68
CA CYS A 127 -4.78 -2.87 1.48
C CYS A 127 -4.04 -4.17 1.84
N SER A 128 -3.22 -4.13 2.89
CA SER A 128 -2.49 -5.30 3.39
C SER A 128 -3.43 -6.42 3.86
N ALA A 129 -4.56 -6.08 4.49
CA ALA A 129 -5.57 -7.05 4.90
C ALA A 129 -6.30 -7.69 3.71
N PHE A 130 -6.53 -6.95 2.62
CA PHE A 130 -7.06 -7.51 1.37
C PHE A 130 -6.11 -8.51 0.71
N CYS A 131 -4.80 -8.40 0.96
CA CYS A 131 -3.80 -9.30 0.38
C CYS A 131 -3.84 -10.75 0.91
N VAL A 132 -4.83 -11.12 1.73
CA VAL A 132 -5.10 -12.53 2.06
C VAL A 132 -5.84 -13.27 0.92
N ASP A 133 -6.25 -12.55 -0.13
CA ASP A 133 -6.96 -13.07 -1.29
C ASP A 133 -6.27 -12.67 -2.59
N GLN A 134 -6.01 -13.65 -3.47
CA GLN A 134 -5.21 -13.44 -4.67
C GLN A 134 -5.89 -12.54 -5.71
N TRP A 135 -7.22 -12.59 -5.78
CA TRP A 135 -7.99 -11.73 -6.67
C TRP A 135 -7.89 -10.28 -6.21
N LEU A 136 -8.09 -10.02 -4.92
CA LEU A 136 -7.92 -8.69 -4.35
C LEU A 136 -6.49 -8.16 -4.49
N GLN A 137 -5.45 -8.99 -4.33
CA GLN A 137 -4.06 -8.59 -4.63
C GLN A 137 -3.93 -8.06 -6.08
N THR A 138 -4.47 -8.81 -7.03
CA THR A 138 -4.39 -8.46 -8.46
C THR A 138 -5.18 -7.19 -8.77
N GLN A 139 -6.36 -7.03 -8.18
CA GLN A 139 -7.18 -5.83 -8.38
C GLN A 139 -6.54 -4.59 -7.72
N LEU A 140 -5.84 -4.74 -6.59
CA LEU A 140 -5.07 -3.65 -5.98
C LEU A 140 -3.89 -3.22 -6.87
N LEU A 141 -3.21 -4.17 -7.51
CA LEU A 141 -2.18 -3.84 -8.53
C LEU A 141 -2.80 -3.02 -9.67
N HIS A 142 -3.92 -3.47 -10.22
CA HIS A 142 -4.61 -2.76 -11.30
C HIS A 142 -5.19 -1.40 -10.89
N ALA A 143 -5.55 -1.23 -9.62
CA ALA A 143 -5.94 0.07 -9.05
C ALA A 143 -4.75 1.01 -8.81
N GLY A 144 -3.52 0.58 -9.12
CA GLY A 144 -2.31 1.37 -9.06
C GLY A 144 -1.65 1.45 -7.69
N LEU A 145 -1.99 0.56 -6.74
CA LEU A 145 -1.53 0.63 -5.35
C LEU A 145 -0.01 0.88 -5.22
N LEU A 146 0.80 0.16 -6.00
CA LEU A 146 2.27 0.27 -5.97
C LEU A 146 2.76 1.67 -6.31
N TRP A 147 2.08 2.39 -7.20
CA TRP A 147 2.41 3.77 -7.55
C TRP A 147 2.33 4.69 -6.36
N HIS A 148 1.46 4.41 -5.39
CA HIS A 148 1.33 5.20 -4.19
C HIS A 148 2.28 4.75 -3.08
N ILE A 149 2.21 3.47 -2.68
CA ILE A 149 2.86 3.03 -1.45
C ILE A 149 4.38 2.97 -1.54
N LEU A 150 4.93 2.72 -2.74
CA LEU A 150 6.38 2.70 -2.92
C LEU A 150 7.00 4.08 -2.76
N GLN A 151 6.25 5.17 -2.99
CA GLN A 151 6.74 6.52 -2.74
C GLN A 151 6.91 6.80 -1.24
N PHE A 152 6.11 6.17 -0.37
CA PHE A 152 6.23 6.35 1.09
C PHE A 152 7.47 5.68 1.67
N VAL A 153 7.98 4.64 1.02
CA VAL A 153 9.21 3.93 1.41
C VAL A 153 10.41 4.88 1.48
N PHE A 154 10.46 5.87 0.60
CA PHE A 154 11.56 6.83 0.49
C PHE A 154 11.46 8.02 1.45
N ASN A 155 10.45 8.03 2.34
CA ASN A 155 10.33 9.00 3.41
C ASN A 155 10.82 8.45 4.77
N TYR A 156 11.36 7.22 4.77
CA TYR A 156 11.87 6.60 5.99
C TYR A 156 13.20 7.21 6.40
N ASP A 157 13.25 7.70 7.64
CA ASP A 157 14.46 8.21 8.28
C ASP A 157 14.91 7.24 9.38
N TYR A 158 15.97 6.48 9.08
CA TYR A 158 16.53 5.51 10.02
C TYR A 158 17.25 6.15 11.21
N THR A 159 17.61 7.44 11.12
CA THR A 159 18.35 8.13 12.19
C THR A 159 17.46 8.40 13.42
N LEU A 160 16.15 8.49 13.22
CA LEU A 160 15.18 8.60 14.30
C LEU A 160 15.15 7.32 15.16
N ASP A 161 15.16 6.15 14.51
CA ASP A 161 15.16 4.85 15.20
C ASP A 161 16.48 4.61 15.96
N GLU A 162 17.60 5.05 15.38
CA GLU A 162 18.93 4.87 15.97
C GLU A 162 19.30 5.95 17.02
N GLY A 163 18.61 7.10 16.98
CA GLY A 163 18.87 8.23 17.86
C GLY A 163 18.42 8.04 19.31
N GLY A 164 17.67 6.97 19.62
CA GLY A 164 17.25 6.64 20.98
C GLY A 164 16.31 7.66 21.63
N VAL A 165 15.75 8.58 20.85
CA VAL A 165 14.78 9.57 21.34
C VAL A 165 13.43 8.89 21.48
N GLU A 166 12.86 8.90 22.68
CA GLU A 166 11.47 8.48 22.86
C GLU A 166 10.56 9.39 22.03
N SER A 167 10.00 8.83 20.96
CA SER A 167 9.07 9.55 20.10
C SER A 167 7.76 8.79 20.01
N SER A 168 6.65 9.54 19.96
CA SER A 168 5.31 8.97 19.89
C SER A 168 4.63 9.41 18.61
N ASP A 169 3.79 8.53 18.05
CA ASP A 169 2.94 8.80 16.88
C ASP A 169 2.07 10.06 17.05
N GLN A 170 1.83 10.50 18.28
CA GLN A 170 1.00 11.66 18.58
C GLN A 170 1.71 12.99 18.35
N SER A 171 3.02 13.05 18.62
CA SER A 171 3.82 14.29 18.61
C SER A 171 4.82 14.39 17.46
N ASN A 172 5.24 13.27 16.86
CA ASN A 172 6.29 13.25 15.84
C ASN A 172 5.76 12.84 14.46
N GLN A 173 5.74 13.79 13.51
CA GLN A 173 5.31 13.52 12.13
C GLN A 173 6.24 12.53 11.41
N GLN A 174 7.54 12.54 11.72
CA GLN A 174 8.51 11.62 11.12
C GLN A 174 8.29 10.19 11.61
N GLU A 175 7.89 9.99 12.88
CA GLU A 175 7.55 8.66 13.39
C GLU A 175 6.36 8.06 12.63
N VAL A 176 5.33 8.89 12.37
CA VAL A 176 4.17 8.49 11.55
C VAL A 176 4.59 8.17 10.11
N ALA A 177 5.51 8.94 9.52
CA ALA A 177 6.05 8.67 8.19
C ALA A 177 6.86 7.37 8.15
N ASN A 178 7.68 7.11 9.17
CA ASN A 178 8.43 5.86 9.30
C ASN A 178 7.50 4.66 9.45
N ASN A 179 6.44 4.78 10.26
CA ASN A 179 5.41 3.76 10.38
C ASN A 179 4.71 3.50 9.03
N LEU A 180 4.35 4.56 8.30
CA LEU A 180 3.77 4.43 6.95
C LEU A 180 4.73 3.71 5.99
N ALA A 181 6.03 3.99 6.04
CA ALA A 181 7.03 3.30 5.23
C ALA A 181 7.12 1.80 5.56
N ARG A 182 7.09 1.43 6.86
CA ARG A 182 7.07 0.02 7.31
C ARG A 182 5.82 -0.69 6.81
N LEU A 183 4.65 -0.08 6.99
CA LEU A 183 3.39 -0.61 6.48
C LEU A 183 3.41 -0.78 4.97
N SER A 184 4.03 0.16 4.24
CA SER A 184 4.12 0.13 2.77
C SER A 184 4.98 -1.02 2.27
N ILE A 185 6.13 -1.29 2.91
CA ILE A 185 6.96 -2.46 2.57
C ILE A 185 6.24 -3.77 2.89
N THR A 186 5.61 -3.86 4.06
CA THR A 186 4.84 -5.06 4.43
C THR A 186 3.68 -5.30 3.46
N CYS A 187 2.94 -4.25 3.09
CA CYS A 187 1.86 -4.33 2.11
C CYS A 187 2.39 -4.72 0.71
N THR A 188 3.55 -4.19 0.30
CA THR A 188 4.21 -4.53 -0.97
C THR A 188 4.58 -6.01 -1.01
N ALA A 189 5.20 -6.53 0.06
CA ALA A 189 5.53 -7.94 0.15
C ALA A 189 4.29 -8.83 0.11
N ARG A 190 3.24 -8.46 0.88
CA ARG A 190 1.96 -9.19 0.89
C ARG A 190 1.23 -9.14 -0.44
N LEU A 191 1.35 -8.06 -1.21
CA LEU A 191 0.76 -7.98 -2.55
C LEU A 191 1.36 -9.05 -3.50
N ALA A 192 2.64 -9.38 -3.32
CA ALA A 192 3.34 -10.42 -4.06
C ALA A 192 3.27 -11.81 -3.44
N GLY A 193 2.68 -11.97 -2.26
CA GLY A 193 2.71 -13.22 -1.52
C GLY A 193 4.07 -13.55 -0.88
N ILE A 194 4.93 -12.55 -0.69
CA ILE A 194 6.23 -12.69 -0.05
C ILE A 194 6.05 -12.59 1.47
N ILE A 195 6.54 -13.60 2.18
CA ILE A 195 6.57 -13.60 3.65
C ILE A 195 7.81 -12.84 4.11
N VAL A 196 7.59 -11.71 4.78
CA VAL A 196 8.68 -10.91 5.38
C VAL A 196 9.11 -11.56 6.69
N VAL A 197 10.40 -11.53 6.99
CA VAL A 197 10.93 -12.05 8.26
C VAL A 197 10.29 -11.33 9.43
N GLY A 198 9.81 -12.10 10.42
CA GLY A 198 9.13 -11.58 11.60
C GLY A 198 7.65 -11.27 11.41
N THR A 199 7.05 -11.67 10.29
CA THR A 199 5.59 -11.61 10.07
C THR A 199 4.98 -13.01 10.02
N GLU A 200 3.84 -13.21 10.71
CA GLU A 200 3.13 -14.50 10.77
C GLU A 200 1.95 -14.58 9.77
N ASP A 201 1.62 -13.46 9.13
CA ASP A 201 0.41 -13.36 8.30
C ASP A 201 0.61 -14.06 6.95
N GLN A 202 -0.14 -15.14 6.74
CA GLN A 202 -0.19 -15.84 5.47
C GLN A 202 -0.78 -14.93 4.37
N THR A 203 -0.32 -15.14 3.15
CA THR A 203 -0.77 -14.44 1.95
C THR A 203 -0.51 -15.34 0.74
N PRO A 204 -1.44 -15.48 -0.21
CA PRO A 204 -1.24 -16.30 -1.39
C PRO A 204 -0.15 -15.70 -2.30
N ASP A 205 0.57 -16.57 -3.00
CA ASP A 205 1.56 -16.15 -4.01
C ASP A 205 0.88 -15.38 -5.16
N ASN A 206 1.51 -14.30 -5.60
CA ASN A 206 1.10 -13.57 -6.78
C ASN A 206 2.28 -13.38 -7.75
N PRO A 207 2.43 -14.30 -8.72
CA PRO A 207 3.54 -14.25 -9.68
C PRO A 207 3.59 -12.97 -10.50
N ASN A 208 2.43 -12.39 -10.85
CA ASN A 208 2.37 -11.16 -11.64
C ASN A 208 2.94 -9.98 -10.85
N VAL A 209 2.49 -9.80 -9.61
CA VAL A 209 3.02 -8.75 -8.72
C VAL A 209 4.50 -9.00 -8.43
N THR A 210 4.91 -10.25 -8.22
CA THR A 210 6.32 -10.60 -8.01
C THR A 210 7.22 -10.16 -9.17
N LYS A 211 6.77 -10.31 -10.41
CA LYS A 211 7.52 -9.82 -11.59
C LYS A 211 7.65 -8.29 -11.58
N VAL A 212 6.55 -7.59 -11.30
CA VAL A 212 6.55 -6.12 -11.18
C VAL A 212 7.53 -5.66 -10.10
N ILE A 213 7.47 -6.22 -8.89
CA ILE A 213 8.39 -5.84 -7.80
C ILE A 213 9.85 -6.19 -8.17
N ARG A 214 10.09 -7.28 -8.91
CA ARG A 214 11.45 -7.62 -9.41
C ARG A 214 11.99 -6.55 -10.34
N SER A 215 11.14 -5.95 -11.17
CA SER A 215 11.54 -4.85 -12.05
C SER A 215 11.76 -3.56 -11.28
N LEU A 216 10.88 -3.21 -10.34
CA LEU A 216 10.95 -1.96 -9.58
C LEU A 216 12.07 -1.98 -8.52
N PHE A 217 12.12 -2.99 -7.66
CA PHE A 217 13.07 -3.08 -6.54
C PHE A 217 14.29 -3.96 -6.81
N THR A 218 14.36 -4.67 -7.93
CA THR A 218 15.37 -5.70 -8.25
C THR A 218 15.16 -7.04 -7.54
N PRO A 219 15.64 -8.16 -8.13
CA PRO A 219 15.64 -9.46 -7.47
C PRO A 219 16.40 -9.52 -6.14
N PHE A 220 17.45 -8.70 -5.98
CA PHE A 220 18.25 -8.68 -4.76
C PHE A 220 17.44 -8.16 -3.57
N ILE A 221 16.69 -7.06 -3.74
CA ILE A 221 15.86 -6.50 -2.67
C ILE A 221 14.76 -7.47 -2.24
N ILE A 222 14.11 -8.17 -3.17
CA ILE A 222 13.11 -9.20 -2.83
C ILE A 222 13.72 -10.31 -1.99
N LYS A 223 14.92 -10.79 -2.35
CA LYS A 223 15.63 -11.79 -1.57
C LYS A 223 15.98 -11.28 -0.16
N THR A 224 16.23 -9.98 -0.03
CA THR A 224 16.51 -9.32 1.25
C THR A 224 15.24 -9.22 2.11
N MET A 225 14.05 -8.99 1.53
CA MET A 225 12.76 -9.01 2.25
C MET A 225 12.54 -10.29 3.06
N THR A 226 13.02 -11.43 2.57
CA THR A 226 12.88 -12.74 3.23
C THR A 226 14.04 -13.09 4.17
N ARG A 227 14.94 -12.13 4.46
CA ARG A 227 16.17 -12.38 5.23
C ARG A 227 16.42 -11.41 6.37
N VAL A 228 15.95 -10.17 6.23
CA VAL A 228 16.17 -9.11 7.20
C VAL A 228 14.84 -8.53 7.66
N THR A 229 14.86 -7.82 8.79
CA THR A 229 13.67 -7.14 9.31
C THR A 229 13.24 -5.98 8.41
N THR A 230 11.99 -5.53 8.52
CA THR A 230 11.47 -4.39 7.74
C THR A 230 12.33 -3.13 7.92
N ASN A 231 12.84 -2.87 9.13
CA ASN A 231 13.68 -1.68 9.41
C ASN A 231 15.04 -1.76 8.72
N GLU A 232 15.71 -2.92 8.76
CA GLU A 232 16.99 -3.12 8.07
C GLU A 232 16.84 -3.00 6.55
N LEU A 233 15.74 -3.51 6.01
CA LEU A 233 15.42 -3.35 4.59
C LEU A 233 15.17 -1.89 4.24
N LEU A 234 14.36 -1.18 5.03
CA LEU A 234 14.07 0.23 4.81
C LEU A 234 15.34 1.10 4.91
N LYS A 235 16.23 0.80 5.86
CA LYS A 235 17.54 1.43 5.94
C LYS A 235 18.36 1.18 4.67
N THR A 236 18.41 -0.06 4.18
CA THR A 236 19.07 -0.41 2.91
C THR A 236 18.49 0.39 1.74
N LEU A 237 17.16 0.50 1.68
CA LEU A 237 16.46 1.23 0.62
C LEU A 237 16.64 2.75 0.70
N ASN A 238 17.01 3.31 1.86
CA ASN A 238 17.21 4.75 2.06
C ASN A 238 18.68 5.17 2.22
N CYS A 239 19.62 4.22 2.14
CA CYS A 239 21.06 4.47 2.13
C CYS A 239 21.68 4.28 0.75
N ASN A 240 22.87 4.84 0.54
CA ASN A 240 23.69 4.47 -0.61
C ASN A 240 24.33 3.11 -0.35
N VAL A 241 24.08 2.15 -1.24
CA VAL A 241 24.61 0.79 -1.17
C VAL A 241 25.24 0.46 -2.50
N GLU A 242 26.53 0.10 -2.47
CA GLU A 242 27.24 -0.41 -3.62
C GLU A 242 27.90 -1.74 -3.23
N ASN A 243 27.38 -2.83 -3.79
CA ASN A 243 27.95 -4.16 -3.63
C ASN A 243 27.80 -4.94 -4.96
N PRO A 244 28.43 -6.13 -5.09
CA PRO A 244 28.38 -6.89 -6.34
C PRO A 244 26.97 -7.24 -6.86
N TYR A 245 25.95 -7.19 -6.00
CA TYR A 245 24.57 -7.56 -6.29
C TYR A 245 23.59 -6.37 -6.37
N LEU A 246 24.01 -5.16 -5.98
CA LEU A 246 23.14 -3.99 -5.91
C LEU A 246 23.95 -2.69 -6.01
N ILE A 247 23.54 -1.81 -6.93
CA ILE A 247 23.97 -0.41 -6.99
C ILE A 247 22.73 0.44 -6.68
N TRP A 248 22.59 0.89 -5.45
CA TRP A 248 21.41 1.60 -4.97
C TRP A 248 21.83 2.92 -4.35
N ASP A 249 21.76 3.99 -5.14
CA ASP A 249 22.13 5.34 -4.72
C ASP A 249 20.96 6.31 -4.88
N ASN A 250 21.23 7.59 -4.60
CA ASN A 250 20.24 8.67 -4.79
C ASN A 250 19.73 8.76 -6.24
N ARG A 251 20.55 8.42 -7.24
CA ARG A 251 20.16 8.48 -8.65
C ARG A 251 19.18 7.35 -8.98
N THR A 252 19.47 6.12 -8.56
CA THR A 252 18.57 4.97 -8.73
C THR A 252 17.23 5.23 -8.04
N ARG A 253 17.25 5.73 -6.79
CA ARG A 253 16.02 6.12 -6.08
C ARG A 253 15.24 7.20 -6.82
N ALA A 254 15.90 8.26 -7.26
CA ALA A 254 15.23 9.37 -7.96
C ALA A 254 14.58 8.90 -9.28
N GLU A 255 15.23 7.98 -10.00
CA GLU A 255 14.67 7.42 -11.24
C GLU A 255 13.38 6.62 -10.96
N LEU A 256 13.40 5.73 -9.96
CA LEU A 256 12.20 4.99 -9.56
C LEU A 256 11.11 5.95 -9.04
N THR A 257 11.44 6.88 -8.16
CA THR A 257 10.47 7.86 -7.63
C THR A 257 9.80 8.65 -8.75
N LYS A 258 10.57 9.13 -9.73
CA LYS A 258 10.03 9.84 -10.89
C LYS A 258 9.04 8.98 -11.67
N TYR A 259 9.40 7.73 -11.94
CA TYR A 259 8.50 6.78 -12.63
C TYR A 259 7.20 6.57 -11.84
N LEU A 260 7.30 6.33 -10.52
CA LEU A 260 6.13 6.14 -9.65
C LEU A 260 5.21 7.38 -9.62
N GLU A 261 5.80 8.58 -9.58
CA GLU A 261 5.05 9.85 -9.61
C GLU A 261 4.31 10.05 -10.94
N GLU A 262 4.95 9.76 -12.07
CA GLU A 262 4.32 9.81 -13.40
C GLU A 262 3.14 8.83 -13.50
N GLN A 263 3.32 7.58 -13.05
CA GLN A 263 2.26 6.57 -13.06
C GLN A 263 1.10 6.92 -12.11
N GLN A 264 1.42 7.42 -10.92
CA GLN A 264 0.42 7.90 -9.95
C GLN A 264 -0.41 9.05 -10.53
N GLN A 265 0.23 10.04 -11.17
CA GLN A 265 -0.49 11.16 -11.77
C GLN A 265 -1.37 10.70 -12.94
N SER A 266 -0.87 9.80 -13.78
CA SER A 266 -1.60 9.25 -14.92
C SER A 266 -2.87 8.54 -14.46
N ILE A 267 -2.74 7.60 -13.51
CA ILE A 267 -3.88 6.80 -13.07
C ILE A 267 -4.95 7.64 -12.37
N ILE A 268 -4.56 8.67 -11.61
CA ILE A 268 -5.49 9.56 -10.93
C ILE A 268 -6.23 10.48 -11.91
N ARG A 269 -5.55 10.96 -12.97
CA ARG A 269 -6.15 11.91 -13.93
C ARG A 269 -6.98 11.24 -15.01
N THR A 270 -6.53 10.09 -15.50
CA THR A 270 -7.09 9.44 -16.70
C THR A 270 -7.66 8.06 -16.42
N GLY A 271 -7.32 7.44 -15.29
CA GLY A 271 -7.59 6.03 -15.03
C GLY A 271 -6.63 5.07 -15.75
N GLU A 272 -5.68 5.58 -16.52
CA GLU A 272 -4.70 4.80 -17.26
C GLU A 272 -3.30 4.89 -16.62
N CYS A 273 -2.51 3.82 -16.74
CA CYS A 273 -1.11 3.78 -16.35
C CYS A 273 -0.35 2.85 -17.32
N ASP A 274 0.94 2.62 -17.05
CA ASP A 274 1.75 1.65 -17.79
C ASP A 274 0.98 0.32 -17.99
N PRO A 275 0.73 -0.11 -19.23
CA PRO A 275 0.04 -1.37 -19.53
C PRO A 275 0.75 -2.61 -18.96
N SER A 276 2.06 -2.54 -18.72
CA SER A 276 2.83 -3.61 -18.08
C SER A 276 2.74 -3.59 -16.55
N PHE A 277 2.08 -2.59 -15.97
CA PHE A 277 2.04 -2.31 -14.54
C PHE A 277 3.43 -2.27 -13.89
N GLY A 278 4.46 -1.83 -14.62
CA GLY A 278 5.84 -1.72 -14.16
C GLY A 278 6.70 -2.96 -14.41
N GLU A 279 6.17 -4.04 -15.00
CA GLU A 279 6.97 -5.22 -15.36
C GLU A 279 8.09 -4.86 -16.34
N ASP A 280 7.85 -3.92 -17.26
CA ASP A 280 8.81 -3.49 -18.27
C ASP A 280 9.70 -2.31 -17.85
N PHE A 281 9.55 -1.82 -16.60
CA PHE A 281 10.42 -0.77 -16.07
C PHE A 281 11.89 -1.22 -16.07
N ARG A 282 12.78 -0.37 -16.58
CA ARG A 282 14.24 -0.60 -16.61
C ARG A 282 14.96 0.65 -16.19
N TYR A 283 15.92 0.49 -15.29
CA TYR A 283 16.81 1.58 -14.88
C TYR A 283 17.76 1.99 -16.01
N SER A 284 18.01 3.29 -16.12
CA SER A 284 18.91 3.92 -17.09
C SER A 284 20.36 3.46 -16.93
N CYS A 285 20.78 3.18 -15.70
CA CYS A 285 22.02 2.48 -15.39
C CYS A 285 21.69 1.02 -15.09
N PRO A 286 22.28 0.03 -15.81
CA PRO A 286 22.04 -1.37 -15.53
C PRO A 286 22.44 -1.70 -14.08
N LEU A 287 21.45 -1.95 -13.23
CA LEU A 287 21.71 -2.45 -11.89
C LEU A 287 22.32 -3.84 -12.03
N ARG A 288 23.49 -4.08 -11.42
CA ARG A 288 24.12 -5.41 -11.37
C ARG A 288 23.09 -6.39 -10.80
N GLY A 289 22.59 -7.31 -11.62
CA GLY A 289 21.55 -8.28 -11.22
C GLY A 289 20.17 -8.12 -11.89
N THR A 290 19.96 -7.11 -12.75
CA THR A 290 18.74 -6.99 -13.59
C THR A 290 18.80 -7.78 -14.89
N GLY A 291 19.88 -8.55 -15.10
CA GLY A 291 20.09 -9.36 -16.28
C GLY A 291 19.03 -10.46 -16.42
N GLY A 292 18.06 -10.25 -17.30
CA GLY A 292 17.45 -11.34 -18.04
C GLY A 292 18.58 -12.17 -18.64
N GLY A 293 18.59 -13.47 -18.34
CA GLY A 293 19.67 -14.37 -18.73
C GLY A 293 19.88 -14.37 -20.24
N ARG A 294 20.90 -13.64 -20.69
CA ARG A 294 21.73 -13.88 -21.87
C ARG A 294 22.98 -12.99 -21.75
N ASP A 295 24.13 -13.63 -21.88
CA ASP A 295 25.43 -13.02 -22.23
C ASP A 295 26.29 -12.31 -21.17
N ILE A 296 26.57 -12.96 -20.03
CA ILE A 296 27.79 -12.65 -19.24
C ILE A 296 28.63 -13.90 -18.90
N CYS A 297 28.60 -14.94 -19.76
CA CYS A 297 29.45 -16.13 -19.62
C CYS A 297 30.28 -16.47 -20.88
N GLN A 298 30.80 -15.47 -21.60
CA GLN A 298 31.82 -15.72 -22.66
C GLN A 298 33.15 -14.98 -22.44
N GLY A 299 33.31 -14.22 -21.36
CA GLY A 299 34.53 -13.42 -21.14
C GLY A 299 35.65 -14.05 -20.30
N LEU A 300 35.44 -15.20 -19.66
CA LEU A 300 36.35 -15.72 -18.61
C LEU A 300 37.01 -17.08 -18.89
N GLN A 301 37.09 -17.51 -20.15
CA GLN A 301 37.78 -18.76 -20.53
C GLN A 301 38.98 -18.59 -21.48
N ARG A 302 39.55 -17.39 -21.63
CA ARG A 302 40.74 -17.18 -22.47
C ARG A 302 41.92 -16.53 -21.75
N THR A 303 42.30 -17.03 -20.59
CA THR A 303 43.65 -16.78 -20.02
C THR A 303 44.09 -17.94 -19.14
N ALA A 304 44.25 -19.13 -19.71
CA ALA A 304 44.95 -20.22 -19.05
C ALA A 304 45.50 -21.20 -20.09
N HIS A 305 46.39 -20.74 -20.98
CA HIS A 305 47.42 -21.57 -21.62
C HIS A 305 48.40 -20.64 -22.32
N LEU A 306 49.67 -20.72 -21.89
CA LEU A 306 50.93 -20.18 -22.42
C LEU A 306 51.78 -19.92 -21.16
N ARG A 307 52.74 -20.76 -20.79
CA ARG A 307 53.98 -21.05 -21.52
C ARG A 307 54.77 -22.18 -20.80
N PRO A 308 55.90 -22.64 -21.38
CA PRO A 308 56.28 -24.05 -21.54
C PRO A 308 56.83 -24.72 -20.28
#